data_AF-A0A093HTZ7-F1
#
_entry.id   AF-A0A093HTZ7-F1
#
_cell.length_a   1.000
_cell.length_b   1.000
_cell.length_c   1.000
_cell.angle_alpha   90.00
_cell.angle_beta   90.00
_cell.angle_gamma   90.00
#
_symmetry.space_group_name_H-M   'P 1'
#
loop_
_entity.id
_entity.type
_entity.pdbx_description
1 polymer ?
#
loop_
_entity_poly.entity_id
_entity_poly.type
_entity_poly.pdbx_seq_one_letter_code
_entity_poly.pdbx_strand_id
1 'polypeptide(L)'
;RRPGFRVCYICGREFGSQSISIHEPQCLEKWHIENDQLPKHLRRAEPRRPEAPTHGSCLTAAENEAAYQSAQAQLLPCEKCGRTFLPDRLTVHQRSCK
;
A
#
# COMPACT_ATOMS: atom_id res chain seq x y z
N ARG A 1 -1.20 7.95 16.82
CA ARG A 1 -0.13 7.95 15.79
C ARG A 1 1.19 8.23 16.51
N ARG A 2 2.24 7.42 16.28
CA ARG A 2 3.56 7.61 16.92
C ARG A 2 4.37 8.63 16.10
N PRO A 3 4.98 9.66 16.71
CA PRO A 3 5.84 10.59 15.98
C PRO A 3 6.99 9.83 15.31
N GLY A 4 7.24 10.08 14.02
CA GLY A 4 8.38 9.52 13.27
C GLY A 4 8.08 8.27 12.42
N PHE A 5 6.87 7.72 12.47
CA PHE A 5 6.47 6.64 11.56
C PHE A 5 5.86 7.19 10.27
N ARG A 6 6.18 6.55 9.15
CA ARG A 6 5.63 6.81 7.83
C ARG A 6 4.82 5.62 7.33
N VAL A 7 3.71 5.89 6.66
CA VAL A 7 2.88 4.86 6.03
C VAL A 7 3.39 4.60 4.62
N CYS A 8 3.60 3.34 4.25
CA CYS A 8 3.91 2.96 2.88
C CYS A 8 2.68 3.18 1.99
N TYR A 9 2.81 3.98 0.93
CA TYR A 9 1.72 4.32 0.01
C TYR A 9 1.24 3.15 -0.87
N ILE A 10 1.93 2.01 -0.82
CA ILE A 10 1.64 0.81 -1.61
C ILE A 10 0.90 -0.23 -0.76
N CYS A 11 1.42 -0.52 0.44
CA CYS A 11 0.88 -1.59 1.29
C CYS A 11 0.21 -1.10 2.59
N GLY A 12 0.24 0.21 2.87
CA GLY A 12 -0.45 0.82 4.00
C GLY A 12 0.13 0.48 5.38
N ARG A 13 1.30 -0.18 5.44
CA ARG A 13 1.99 -0.51 6.71
C ARG A 13 2.83 0.67 7.21
N GLU A 14 2.98 0.77 8.52
CA GLU A 14 3.80 1.79 9.18
C GLU A 14 5.27 1.33 9.30
N PHE A 15 6.20 2.20 8.94
CA PHE A 15 7.64 2.00 9.02
C PHE A 15 8.31 3.20 9.69
N GLY A 16 9.49 3.00 10.26
CA GLY A 16 10.30 4.13 10.70
C GLY A 16 10.76 4.97 9.51
N SER A 17 11.01 6.26 9.73
CA SER A 17 11.45 7.19 8.69
C SER A 17 12.65 6.70 7.86
N GLN A 18 13.60 5.99 8.47
CA GLN A 18 14.76 5.43 7.79
C GLN A 18 14.45 4.12 7.05
N SER A 19 13.61 3.26 7.65
CA SER A 19 13.30 1.95 7.06
C SER A 19 12.32 2.05 5.89
N ILE A 20 11.49 3.10 5.83
CA ILE A 20 10.55 3.27 4.72
C ILE A 20 11.25 3.48 3.37
N SER A 21 12.38 4.20 3.34
CA SER A 21 13.13 4.45 2.10
C SER A 21 13.70 3.17 1.48
N ILE A 22 13.95 2.16 2.32
CA ILE A 22 14.42 0.84 1.90
C ILE A 22 13.22 -0.07 1.55
N HIS A 23 12.12 0.09 2.27
CA HIS A 23 10.90 -0.69 2.08
C HIS A 23 10.16 -0.35 0.78
N GLU A 24 9.93 0.94 0.50
CA GLU A 24 9.16 1.39 -0.67
C GLU A 24 9.62 0.81 -2.02
N PRO A 25 10.91 0.82 -2.40
CA PRO A 25 11.35 0.24 -3.66
C PRO A 25 11.10 -1.27 -3.70
N GLN A 26 11.42 -2.00 -2.62
CA GLN A 26 11.17 -3.45 -2.54
C GLN A 26 9.66 -3.78 -2.59
N CYS A 27 8.83 -2.94 -1.97
CA CYS A 27 7.39 -3.09 -1.97
C CYS A 27 6.80 -2.83 -3.37
N LEU A 28 7.35 -1.86 -4.10
CA LEU A 28 6.94 -1.55 -5.47
C LEU A 28 7.32 -2.65 -6.45
N GLU A 29 8.54 -3.20 -6.32
CA GLU A 29 8.98 -4.34 -7.12
C GLU A 29 8.08 -5.56 -6.92
N LYS A 30 7.78 -5.91 -5.66
CA LYS A 30 6.81 -6.98 -5.35
C LYS A 30 5.44 -6.69 -5.97
N TRP A 31 4.97 -5.43 -5.87
CA TRP A 31 3.70 -5.03 -6.46
C TRP A 31 3.69 -5.23 -7.99
N HIS A 32 4.75 -4.86 -8.70
CA HIS A 32 4.85 -5.05 -10.16
C HIS A 32 4.77 -6.53 -10.53
N ILE A 33 5.51 -7.39 -9.82
CA ILE A 33 5.51 -8.85 -10.06
C ILE A 33 4.11 -9.43 -9.84
N GLU A 34 3.43 -9.04 -8.75
CA GLU A 34 2.07 -9.48 -8.48
C GLU A 34 1.09 -8.94 -9.53
N ASN A 35 1.24 -7.68 -9.94
CA ASN A 35 0.35 -7.03 -10.89
C ASN A 35 0.52 -7.56 -12.31
N ASP A 36 1.73 -7.89 -12.75
CA ASP A 36 1.97 -8.43 -14.09
C ASP A 36 1.47 -9.87 -14.24
N GLN A 37 1.46 -10.64 -13.14
CA GLN A 37 0.84 -11.96 -13.09
C GLN A 37 -0.70 -11.93 -13.21
N LEU A 38 -1.34 -10.77 -13.01
CA LEU A 38 -2.77 -10.64 -13.23
C LEU A 38 -3.09 -10.52 -14.74
N PRO A 39 -4.22 -11.10 -15.19
CA PRO A 39 -4.76 -10.85 -16.52
C PRO A 39 -4.84 -9.34 -16.81
N LYS A 40 -4.57 -8.91 -18.05
CA LYS A 40 -4.50 -7.48 -18.42
C LYS A 40 -5.68 -6.64 -17.92
N HIS A 41 -6.88 -7.21 -17.88
CA HIS A 41 -8.11 -6.55 -17.41
C HIS A 41 -8.26 -6.46 -15.89
N LEU A 42 -7.46 -7.20 -15.12
CA LEU A 42 -7.39 -7.17 -13.65
C LEU A 42 -6.15 -6.46 -13.13
N ARG A 43 -5.25 -6.01 -14.02
CA ARG A 43 -4.06 -5.24 -13.64
C ARG A 43 -4.48 -3.90 -13.04
N ARG A 44 -3.89 -3.57 -11.91
CA ARG A 44 -4.09 -2.32 -11.18
C ARG A 44 -3.18 -1.24 -11.74
N ALA A 45 -3.62 0.01 -11.58
CA ALA A 45 -2.78 1.17 -11.87
C ALA A 45 -1.65 1.28 -10.85
N GLU A 46 -0.48 1.68 -11.33
CA GLU A 46 0.71 1.85 -10.50
C GLU A 46 0.43 2.81 -9.34
N PRO A 47 0.78 2.45 -8.08
CA PRO A 47 0.61 3.33 -6.95
C PRO A 47 1.48 4.58 -7.16
N ARG A 48 0.87 5.76 -7.15
CA ARG A 48 1.62 7.01 -7.29
C ARG A 48 2.12 7.42 -5.92
N ARG A 49 3.44 7.70 -5.84
CA ARG A 49 4.01 8.27 -4.63
C ARG A 49 3.37 9.65 -4.40
N PRO A 50 2.75 9.91 -3.23
CA PRO A 50 2.26 11.23 -2.91
C PRO A 50 3.43 12.22 -2.96
N GLU A 51 3.27 13.33 -3.69
CA GLU A 51 4.27 14.39 -3.72
C GLU A 51 4.40 14.96 -2.31
N ALA A 52 5.51 14.64 -1.62
CA ALA A 52 5.78 15.19 -0.31
C ALA A 52 6.22 16.65 -0.47
N PRO A 53 5.60 17.61 0.24
CA PRO A 53 6.07 18.98 0.23
C PRO A 53 7.51 19.01 0.79
N THR A 54 8.38 19.65 0.02
CA THR A 54 9.82 19.77 0.27
C THR A 54 10.08 20.39 1.65
N HIS A 55 11.00 19.77 2.40
CA HIS A 55 11.67 20.33 3.59
C HIS A 55 10.78 20.81 4.74
N GLY A 56 10.56 19.94 5.72
CA GLY A 56 10.11 20.36 7.05
C GLY A 56 10.16 19.21 8.04
N SER A 57 10.90 19.38 9.14
CA SER A 57 11.13 18.39 10.20
C SER A 57 9.87 17.86 10.90
N CYS A 58 8.67 18.32 10.52
CA CYS A 58 7.40 17.81 11.01
C CYS A 58 6.78 16.89 9.96
N LEU A 59 6.98 15.58 10.13
CA LEU A 59 6.26 14.56 9.39
C LEU A 59 4.76 14.71 9.66
N THR A 60 4.03 15.18 8.64
CA THR A 60 2.65 15.62 8.84
C THR A 60 1.72 14.41 8.84
N ALA A 61 0.70 14.46 9.69
CA ALA A 61 -0.38 13.48 9.65
C ALA A 61 -1.03 13.38 8.24
N ALA A 62 -0.97 14.48 7.48
CA ALA A 62 -1.44 14.58 6.10
C ALA A 62 -0.66 13.68 5.12
N GLU A 63 0.67 13.62 5.19
CA GLU A 63 1.47 12.73 4.33
C GLU A 63 1.11 11.27 4.57
N ASN A 64 0.99 10.87 5.85
CA ASN A 64 0.59 9.52 6.22
C ASN A 64 -0.84 9.20 5.79
N GLU A 65 -1.73 10.19 5.80
CA GLU A 65 -3.10 10.03 5.33
C GLU A 65 -3.18 9.89 3.80
N ALA A 66 -2.44 10.71 3.06
CA ALA A 66 -2.34 10.59 1.60
C ALA A 66 -1.72 9.23 1.19
N ALA A 67 -0.66 8.80 1.88
CA ALA A 67 -0.09 7.48 1.68
C ALA A 67 -1.09 6.36 1.99
N TYR A 68 -1.86 6.50 3.08
CA TYR A 68 -2.89 5.54 3.43
C TYR A 68 -4.00 5.46 2.38
N GLN A 69 -4.46 6.59 1.84
CA GLN A 69 -5.44 6.63 0.75
C GLN A 69 -4.91 5.97 -0.53
N SER A 70 -3.66 6.23 -0.90
CA SER A 70 -3.01 5.54 -2.02
C SER A 70 -2.98 4.03 -1.81
N ALA A 71 -2.64 3.57 -0.60
CA ALA A 71 -2.60 2.14 -0.29
C ALA A 71 -4.00 1.50 -0.33
N GLN A 72 -5.04 2.24 0.09
CA GLN A 72 -6.44 1.78 0.01
C GLN A 72 -6.88 1.56 -1.44
N ALA A 73 -6.47 2.41 -2.38
CA ALA A 73 -6.77 2.25 -3.80
C ALA A 73 -6.17 0.97 -4.42
N GLN A 74 -5.19 0.36 -3.75
CA GLN A 74 -4.54 -0.88 -4.20
C GLN A 74 -5.19 -2.15 -3.65
N LEU A 75 -6.18 -2.02 -2.77
CA LEU A 75 -6.87 -3.15 -2.18
C LEU A 75 -7.86 -3.77 -3.16
N LEU A 76 -7.96 -5.10 -3.13
CA LEU A 76 -8.88 -5.88 -3.94
C LEU A 76 -10.02 -6.41 -3.06
N PRO A 77 -11.28 -6.32 -3.52
CA PRO A 77 -12.41 -6.89 -2.79
C PRO A 77 -12.35 -8.42 -2.79
N CYS A 78 -12.91 -9.04 -1.75
CA CYS A 78 -13.16 -10.46 -1.71
C CYS A 78 -14.47 -10.78 -2.43
N GLU A 79 -14.41 -11.69 -3.40
CA GLU A 79 -15.59 -12.14 -4.16
C GLU A 79 -16.72 -12.74 -3.30
N LYS A 80 -16.42 -13.20 -2.07
CA LYS A 80 -17.41 -13.80 -1.17
C LYS A 80 -18.07 -12.79 -0.24
N CYS A 81 -17.30 -11.90 0.38
CA CYS A 81 -17.78 -10.99 1.44
C CYS A 81 -17.62 -9.50 1.14
N GLY A 82 -17.03 -9.13 0.02
CA GLY A 82 -16.81 -7.74 -0.40
C GLY A 82 -15.71 -6.98 0.36
N ARG A 83 -15.10 -7.57 1.41
CA ARG A 83 -14.02 -6.91 2.16
C ARG A 83 -12.77 -6.76 1.32
N THR A 84 -12.09 -5.63 1.44
CA THR A 84 -10.91 -5.29 0.64
C THR A 84 -9.61 -5.66 1.32
N PHE A 85 -8.69 -6.30 0.60
CA PHE A 85 -7.39 -6.75 1.11
C PHE A 85 -6.29 -6.52 0.07
N LEU A 86 -5.03 -6.48 0.53
CA LEU A 86 -3.90 -6.63 -0.39
C LEU A 86 -3.90 -8.06 -0.97
N PRO A 87 -3.42 -8.28 -2.21
CA PRO A 87 -3.45 -9.59 -2.88
C PRO A 87 -2.91 -10.74 -2.03
N ASP A 88 -1.77 -10.53 -1.38
CA ASP A 88 -1.11 -11.46 -0.46
C ASP A 88 -2.03 -11.92 0.69
N ARG A 89 -2.77 -10.98 1.30
CA ARG A 89 -3.72 -11.26 2.39
C ARG A 89 -5.06 -11.77 1.89
N LEU A 90 -5.50 -11.30 0.72
CA LEU A 90 -6.75 -11.72 0.09
C LEU A 90 -6.74 -13.22 -0.16
N THR A 91 -5.62 -13.75 -0.66
CA THR A 91 -5.43 -15.18 -0.93
C THR A 91 -5.62 -16.03 0.32
N VAL A 92 -5.07 -15.60 1.47
CA VAL A 92 -5.24 -16.28 2.75
C VAL A 92 -6.68 -16.17 3.25
N HIS A 93 -7.28 -14.99 3.13
CA HIS A 93 -8.66 -14.75 3.55
C HIS A 93 -9.67 -15.56 2.74
N GLN A 94 -9.54 -15.64 1.41
CA GLN A 94 -10.47 -16.36 0.54
C GLN A 94 -10.60 -17.85 0.87
N ARG A 95 -9.54 -18.45 1.44
CA ARG A 95 -9.52 -19.86 1.88
C ARG A 95 -10.47 -20.13 3.06
N SER A 96 -10.65 -19.17 3.96
CA SER A 96 -11.49 -19.29 5.16
C SER A 96 -12.74 -18.42 5.12
N CYS A 97 -12.85 -17.52 4.14
CA CYS A 97 -14.01 -16.67 3.96
C CYS A 97 -15.23 -17.54 3.63
N LYS A 98 -16.25 -17.36 4.46
CA LYS A 98 -17.60 -17.91 4.30
C LYS A 98 -18.47 -16.89 3.60
#